data_AF-A0A9Q0XRA5-F1
#
_entry.id   AF-A0A9Q0XRA5-F1
#
_cell.length_a   1.000
_cell.length_b   1.000
_cell.length_c   1.000
_cell.angle_alpha   90.00
_cell.angle_beta   90.00
_cell.angle_gamma   90.00
#
_symmetry.space_group_name_H-M   'P 1'
#
loop_
_entity.id
_entity.type
_entity.pdbx_description
1 polymer ?
#
loop_
_entity_poly.entity_id
_entity_poly.type
_entity_poly.pdbx_seq_one_letter_code
_entity_poly.pdbx_strand_id
1 'polypeptide(L)'
;MAEPPCNAAVKKCKETMPQTPVFTSMLGSGCSGQVQPDTGERSGDLVYQDGSLISGSLEALIERLVPTTDYYPDRTYIFTFLLSSRVFIHPYELLAKVGQICLKQKQQLETGAEVDKAKLKSFAAKIIQLLKEWTETFPYDFQDEKSMKELKEIAHRITQCDEENGTVKKIISQMTQNLLMTLAARNQYQEIREKFRQPVTDKGTILKTKPQSSQKDILSVCCDPLVLAQQLTHIELERVSNIYAEDLMQIVSHVDSLDNHKCRGDVTKTYNLEAYDNWFNCLSMLVATEICKVVKKKQRTRIVEFFIDVARECFNIGNFNSMMAIISLFIASFESEGPENHMEKDSWKTLRTTLLNRA
;
A
#
# COMPACT_ATOMS: atom_id res chain seq x y z
N MET A 1 44.54 -14.39 -35.39
CA MET A 1 45.10 -14.80 -34.10
C MET A 1 45.49 -13.54 -33.35
N ALA A 2 44.65 -13.12 -32.40
CA ALA A 2 44.91 -11.98 -31.54
C ALA A 2 44.57 -12.44 -30.12
N GLU A 3 45.59 -12.48 -29.25
CA GLU A 3 45.43 -12.65 -27.82
C GLU A 3 44.97 -11.34 -27.18
N PRO A 4 44.11 -11.34 -26.15
CA PRO A 4 43.76 -10.15 -25.40
C PRO A 4 44.62 -10.04 -24.12
N PRO A 5 44.93 -8.83 -23.63
CA PRO A 5 45.48 -8.68 -22.29
C PRO A 5 44.36 -8.71 -21.25
N CYS A 6 44.34 -9.77 -20.44
CA CYS A 6 43.65 -9.82 -19.15
C CYS A 6 44.45 -9.05 -18.10
N ASN A 7 43.84 -8.01 -17.50
CA ASN A 7 44.00 -7.71 -16.07
C ASN A 7 43.06 -6.57 -15.66
N ALA A 8 41.91 -6.93 -15.11
CA ALA A 8 41.11 -6.04 -14.28
C ALA A 8 40.85 -6.75 -12.94
N ALA A 9 41.41 -6.19 -11.87
CA ALA A 9 41.28 -6.69 -10.52
C ALA A 9 39.81 -6.67 -10.08
N VAL A 10 39.28 -7.83 -9.70
CA VAL A 10 37.95 -7.97 -9.10
C VAL A 10 37.99 -7.40 -7.68
N LYS A 11 37.45 -6.19 -7.52
CA LYS A 11 37.22 -5.58 -6.22
C LYS A 11 35.98 -6.23 -5.60
N LYS A 12 36.17 -7.02 -4.54
CA LYS A 12 35.11 -7.69 -3.79
C LYS A 12 34.27 -6.62 -3.07
N CYS A 13 33.14 -6.22 -3.64
CA CYS A 13 32.13 -5.44 -2.92
C CYS A 13 31.45 -6.36 -1.90
N LYS A 14 31.59 -6.04 -0.61
CA LYS A 14 30.69 -6.57 0.41
C LYS A 14 29.33 -5.93 0.18
N GLU A 15 28.35 -6.73 -0.19
CA GLU A 15 26.94 -6.32 -0.23
C GLU A 15 26.46 -6.11 1.20
N THR A 16 26.39 -4.86 1.64
CA THR A 16 25.63 -4.47 2.84
C THR A 16 24.23 -4.11 2.41
N MET A 17 23.21 -4.70 3.06
CA MET A 17 21.81 -4.38 2.82
C MET A 17 21.55 -2.86 2.96
N PRO A 18 20.68 -2.27 2.13
CA PRO A 18 20.28 -0.88 2.29
C PRO A 18 19.54 -0.73 3.63
N GLN A 19 20.16 0.00 4.56
CA GLN A 19 19.54 0.35 5.83
C GLN A 19 18.64 1.57 5.62
N THR A 20 17.36 1.44 5.93
CA THR A 20 16.44 2.58 6.00
C THR A 20 16.86 3.45 7.19
N PRO A 21 17.08 4.77 7.03
CA PRO A 21 17.39 5.62 8.16
C PRO A 21 16.20 5.66 9.12
N VAL A 22 16.45 5.28 10.38
CA VAL A 22 15.46 5.32 11.47
C VAL A 22 15.19 6.79 11.81
N PHE A 23 13.96 7.25 11.58
CA PHE A 23 13.50 8.56 12.07
C PHE A 23 13.47 8.53 13.61
N THR A 24 14.29 9.38 14.24
CA THR A 24 14.51 9.42 15.69
C THR A 24 13.29 9.96 16.49
N SER A 25 12.19 10.34 15.83
CA SER A 25 11.05 10.97 16.52
C SER A 25 10.05 10.00 17.18
N MET A 26 10.23 8.68 17.05
CA MET A 26 9.26 7.69 17.59
C MET A 26 9.67 7.01 18.90
N LEU A 27 10.72 7.48 19.57
CA LEU A 27 11.10 6.98 20.90
C LEU A 27 10.96 8.09 21.94
N GLY A 28 9.72 8.37 22.32
CA GLY A 28 9.35 9.31 23.39
C GLY A 28 8.38 8.65 24.37
N SER A 29 8.88 8.41 25.58
CA SER A 29 8.26 8.01 26.84
C SER A 29 6.74 8.13 26.96
N GLY A 30 6.11 7.08 27.53
CA GLY A 30 4.70 7.07 27.89
C GLY A 30 4.30 8.26 28.78
N CYS A 31 3.21 8.93 28.41
CA CYS A 31 2.59 9.98 29.18
C CYS A 31 1.21 9.50 29.66
N SER A 32 1.16 8.99 30.88
CA SER A 32 -0.05 9.08 31.69
C SER A 32 -0.07 10.50 32.27
N GLY A 33 -0.90 11.36 31.69
CA GLY A 33 -1.11 12.72 32.17
C GLY A 33 -2.57 13.08 32.00
N GLN A 34 -3.35 12.97 33.08
CA GLN A 34 -4.67 13.57 33.16
C GLN A 34 -4.52 15.09 33.00
N VAL A 35 -5.01 15.63 31.89
CA VAL A 35 -5.19 17.07 31.71
C VAL A 35 -6.66 17.38 31.97
N GLN A 36 -6.93 18.19 33.00
CA GLN A 36 -8.27 18.72 33.25
C GLN A 36 -8.72 19.62 32.10
N PRO A 37 -10.03 19.66 31.78
CA PRO A 37 -10.54 20.55 30.75
C PRO A 37 -10.64 21.96 31.33
N ASP A 38 -9.68 22.82 30.96
CA ASP A 38 -9.84 24.26 31.15
C ASP A 38 -10.79 24.78 30.07
N THR A 39 -12.02 25.10 30.49
CA THR A 39 -13.05 25.73 29.68
C THR A 39 -12.64 27.15 29.32
N GLY A 40 -11.93 27.28 28.21
CA GLY A 40 -11.74 28.55 27.52
C GLY A 40 -11.83 28.30 26.02
N GLU A 41 -12.93 28.75 25.41
CA GLU A 41 -13.07 28.89 23.96
C GLU A 41 -11.85 29.67 23.43
N ARG A 42 -10.83 28.95 22.96
CA ARG A 42 -9.71 29.54 22.22
C ARG A 42 -9.94 29.27 20.76
N SER A 43 -9.93 30.36 20.00
CA SER A 43 -9.90 30.48 18.55
C SER A 43 -9.32 29.24 17.85
N GLY A 44 -9.99 28.80 16.78
CA GLY A 44 -9.70 27.58 16.00
C GLY A 44 -8.39 27.63 15.20
N ASP A 45 -7.34 28.21 15.77
CA ASP A 45 -6.03 28.44 15.15
C ASP A 45 -5.12 27.21 15.20
N LEU A 46 -4.16 27.18 14.28
CA LEU A 46 -3.13 26.15 14.17
C LEU A 46 -2.17 26.19 15.38
N VAL A 47 -1.87 25.02 15.95
CA VAL A 47 -0.97 24.87 17.10
C VAL A 47 0.39 24.35 16.63
N TYR A 48 1.45 25.10 16.95
CA TYR A 48 2.83 24.77 16.60
C TYR A 48 3.65 24.44 17.84
N GLN A 49 4.55 23.47 17.71
CA GLN A 49 5.58 23.15 18.68
C GLN A 49 6.92 23.01 17.95
N ASP A 50 7.94 23.74 18.39
CA ASP A 50 9.29 23.73 17.78
C ASP A 50 9.27 23.97 16.25
N GLY A 51 8.38 24.84 15.79
CA GLY A 51 8.20 25.15 14.36
C GLY A 51 7.44 24.08 13.57
N SER A 52 7.05 22.97 14.18
CA SER A 52 6.25 21.91 13.57
C SER A 52 4.77 22.07 13.93
N LEU A 53 3.90 21.88 12.94
CA LEU A 53 2.46 21.87 13.16
C LEU A 53 2.05 20.59 13.91
N ILE A 54 1.42 20.74 15.08
CA ILE A 54 1.01 19.63 15.94
C ILE A 54 -0.49 19.36 15.84
N SER A 55 -1.31 20.41 15.83
CA SER A 55 -2.76 20.28 15.76
C SER A 55 -3.43 21.55 15.22
N GLY A 56 -4.73 21.46 14.97
CA GLY A 56 -5.55 22.58 14.53
C GLY A 56 -6.99 22.13 14.34
N SER A 57 -7.90 23.09 14.17
CA SER A 57 -9.25 22.78 13.72
C SER A 57 -9.22 22.17 12.32
N LEU A 58 -10.22 21.35 11.97
CA LEU A 58 -10.33 20.77 10.62
C LEU A 58 -10.32 21.89 9.57
N GLU A 59 -11.06 22.95 9.82
CA GLU A 59 -11.16 24.13 8.96
C GLU A 59 -9.79 24.78 8.75
N ALA A 60 -9.02 25.04 9.81
CA ALA A 60 -7.69 25.65 9.69
C ALA A 60 -6.69 24.75 8.95
N LEU A 61 -6.78 23.43 9.15
CA LEU A 61 -5.92 22.47 8.44
C LEU A 61 -6.26 22.42 6.94
N ILE A 62 -7.54 22.51 6.58
CA ILE A 62 -7.98 22.60 5.18
C ILE A 62 -7.55 23.94 4.57
N GLU A 63 -7.68 25.05 5.29
CA GLU A 63 -7.19 26.35 4.82
C GLU A 63 -5.68 26.32 4.55
N ARG A 64 -4.90 25.66 5.42
CA ARG A 64 -3.47 25.44 5.22
C ARG A 64 -3.15 24.55 4.01
N LEU A 65 -4.05 23.64 3.61
CA LEU A 65 -3.90 22.83 2.41
C LEU A 65 -4.07 23.65 1.13
N VAL A 66 -4.88 24.72 1.14
CA VAL A 66 -5.17 25.50 -0.06
C VAL A 66 -4.10 26.58 -0.28
N PRO A 67 -3.35 26.57 -1.40
CA PRO A 67 -2.38 27.61 -1.70
C PRO A 67 -3.01 29.01 -1.78
N THR A 68 -2.26 30.01 -1.35
CA THR A 68 -2.60 31.44 -1.52
C THR A 68 -1.63 32.08 -2.53
N THR A 69 -1.76 33.39 -2.77
CA THR A 69 -0.84 34.12 -3.66
C THR A 69 0.62 34.04 -3.18
N ASP A 70 0.86 34.06 -1.88
CA ASP A 70 2.16 34.12 -1.21
C ASP A 70 2.61 32.79 -0.58
N TYR A 71 1.71 31.84 -0.38
CA TYR A 71 2.00 30.56 0.25
C TYR A 71 1.69 29.36 -0.67
N TYR A 72 2.44 28.28 -0.47
CA TYR A 72 2.14 26.96 -1.02
C TYR A 72 2.52 25.92 0.05
N PRO A 73 1.65 24.95 0.37
CA PRO A 73 1.95 23.93 1.36
C PRO A 73 3.12 23.06 0.91
N ASP A 74 3.97 22.66 1.86
CA ASP A 74 5.06 21.75 1.56
C ASP A 74 4.52 20.35 1.19
N ARG A 75 5.30 19.61 0.40
CA ARG A 75 4.90 18.29 -0.11
C ARG A 75 4.62 17.28 1.00
N THR A 76 5.33 17.38 2.11
CA THR A 76 5.13 16.49 3.26
C THR A 76 3.77 16.75 3.89
N TYR A 77 3.41 18.03 4.11
CA TYR A 77 2.09 18.40 4.59
C TYR A 77 0.97 17.96 3.63
N ILE A 78 1.12 18.20 2.31
CA ILE A 78 0.13 17.77 1.31
C ILE A 78 -0.09 16.26 1.40
N PHE A 79 0.99 15.47 1.34
CA PHE A 79 0.91 14.02 1.41
C PHE A 79 0.28 13.55 2.74
N THR A 80 0.80 14.02 3.87
CA THR A 80 0.35 13.59 5.19
C THR A 80 -1.11 13.97 5.42
N PHE A 81 -1.49 15.21 5.15
CA PHE A 81 -2.86 15.69 5.37
C PHE A 81 -3.85 14.96 4.46
N LEU A 82 -3.58 14.89 3.15
CA LEU A 82 -4.44 14.16 2.22
C LEU A 82 -4.55 12.68 2.58
N LEU A 83 -3.45 12.04 3.03
CA LEU A 83 -3.46 10.66 3.50
C LEU A 83 -4.38 10.49 4.71
N SER A 84 -4.10 11.24 5.78
CA SER A 84 -4.72 11.10 7.09
C SER A 84 -6.15 11.65 7.15
N SER A 85 -6.52 12.60 6.28
CA SER A 85 -7.85 13.23 6.30
C SER A 85 -8.96 12.22 6.12
N ARG A 86 -8.71 11.08 5.46
CA ARG A 86 -9.68 10.00 5.26
C ARG A 86 -10.27 9.45 6.56
N VAL A 87 -9.59 9.64 7.69
CA VAL A 87 -10.08 9.21 9.01
C VAL A 87 -11.24 10.08 9.51
N PHE A 88 -11.31 11.36 9.10
CA PHE A 88 -12.25 12.33 9.65
C PHE A 88 -13.04 13.15 8.61
N ILE A 89 -12.69 13.07 7.32
CA ILE A 89 -13.45 13.70 6.22
C ILE A 89 -13.32 12.88 4.93
N HIS A 90 -14.45 12.66 4.24
CA HIS A 90 -14.44 11.97 2.96
C HIS A 90 -13.76 12.83 1.86
N PRO A 91 -13.05 12.21 0.89
CA PRO A 91 -12.35 12.97 -0.15
C PRO A 91 -13.23 13.93 -0.96
N TYR A 92 -14.47 13.53 -1.27
CA TYR A 92 -15.41 14.41 -1.99
C TYR A 92 -15.82 15.64 -1.16
N GLU A 93 -15.96 15.49 0.16
CA GLU A 93 -16.28 16.60 1.06
C GLU A 93 -15.07 17.54 1.24
N LEU A 94 -13.87 16.96 1.31
CA LEU A 94 -12.64 17.74 1.35
C LEU A 94 -12.45 18.54 0.05
N LEU A 95 -12.66 17.92 -1.11
CA LEU A 95 -12.65 18.59 -2.41
C LEU A 95 -13.66 19.75 -2.45
N ALA A 96 -14.88 19.52 -1.98
CA ALA A 96 -15.90 20.57 -1.92
C ALA A 96 -15.44 21.75 -1.04
N LYS A 97 -14.89 21.49 0.16
CA LYS A 97 -14.35 22.54 1.05
C LYS A 97 -13.18 23.30 0.40
N VAL A 98 -12.25 22.60 -0.25
CA VAL A 98 -11.16 23.22 -1.05
C VAL A 98 -11.74 24.11 -2.15
N GLY A 99 -12.75 23.64 -2.88
CA GLY A 99 -13.41 24.41 -3.93
C GLY A 99 -14.12 25.67 -3.42
N GLN A 100 -14.69 25.62 -2.22
CA GLN A 100 -15.27 26.81 -1.56
C GLN A 100 -14.20 27.83 -1.16
N ILE A 101 -13.07 27.38 -0.62
CA ILE A 101 -11.96 28.29 -0.27
C ILE A 101 -11.39 28.93 -1.54
N CYS A 102 -11.18 28.14 -2.60
CA CYS A 102 -10.74 28.66 -3.89
C CYS A 102 -11.70 29.73 -4.46
N LEU A 103 -13.01 29.52 -4.32
CA LEU A 103 -14.01 30.50 -4.76
C LEU A 103 -13.93 31.80 -3.96
N LYS A 104 -13.84 31.71 -2.63
CA LYS A 104 -13.71 32.88 -1.75
C LYS A 104 -12.44 33.67 -2.08
N GLN A 105 -11.30 32.99 -2.24
CA GLN A 105 -10.03 33.64 -2.58
C GLN A 105 -10.09 34.31 -3.96
N LYS A 106 -10.70 33.66 -4.96
CA LYS A 106 -10.91 34.25 -6.29
C LYS A 106 -11.74 35.54 -6.21
N GLN A 107 -12.87 35.51 -5.51
CA GLN A 107 -13.73 36.68 -5.34
C GLN A 107 -13.00 37.85 -4.65
N GLN A 108 -12.18 37.56 -3.65
CA GLN A 108 -11.36 38.58 -2.97
C GLN A 108 -10.34 39.23 -3.91
N LEU A 109 -9.71 38.45 -4.79
CA LEU A 109 -8.77 38.96 -5.80
C LEU A 109 -9.47 39.80 -6.88
N GLU A 110 -10.74 39.53 -7.17
CA GLU A 110 -11.55 40.27 -8.16
C GLU A 110 -12.20 41.55 -7.60
N THR A 111 -12.36 41.66 -6.28
CA THR A 111 -13.01 42.82 -5.63
C THR A 111 -12.06 44.03 -5.43
N GLY A 112 -10.78 43.88 -5.73
CA GLY A 112 -9.79 44.96 -5.66
C GLY A 112 -10.03 46.06 -6.71
N ALA A 113 -9.62 47.30 -6.40
CA ALA A 113 -9.80 48.48 -7.26
C ALA A 113 -9.16 48.36 -8.67
N GLU A 114 -8.26 47.40 -8.86
CA GLU A 114 -7.70 46.96 -10.14
C GLU A 114 -7.52 45.43 -10.06
N VAL A 115 -8.05 44.69 -11.04
CA VAL A 115 -7.90 43.23 -11.10
C VAL A 115 -6.45 42.92 -11.45
N ASP A 116 -5.69 42.46 -10.46
CA ASP A 116 -4.31 42.02 -10.67
C ASP A 116 -4.30 40.67 -11.41
N LYS A 117 -4.36 40.74 -12.74
CA LYS A 117 -4.31 39.60 -13.65
C LYS A 117 -3.10 38.70 -13.37
N ALA A 118 -1.97 39.24 -12.89
CA ALA A 118 -0.79 38.45 -12.57
C ALA A 118 -1.01 37.61 -11.31
N LYS A 119 -1.62 38.19 -10.26
CA LYS A 119 -2.00 37.43 -9.04
C LYS A 119 -3.03 36.35 -9.33
N LEU A 120 -4.04 36.63 -10.16
CA LEU A 120 -5.03 35.61 -10.58
C LEU A 120 -4.37 34.45 -11.33
N LYS A 121 -3.45 34.73 -12.26
CA LYS A 121 -2.68 33.70 -12.98
C LYS A 121 -1.80 32.87 -12.04
N SER A 122 -1.10 33.53 -11.10
CA SER A 122 -0.27 32.86 -10.10
C SER A 122 -1.11 31.97 -9.16
N PHE A 123 -2.26 32.46 -8.71
CA PHE A 123 -3.22 31.70 -7.91
C PHE A 123 -3.71 30.46 -8.67
N ALA A 124 -4.19 30.65 -9.91
CA ALA A 124 -4.62 29.55 -10.78
C ALA A 124 -3.55 28.47 -10.95
N ALA A 125 -2.30 28.87 -11.23
CA ALA A 125 -1.19 27.94 -11.37
C ALA A 125 -0.94 27.10 -10.11
N LYS A 126 -0.99 27.71 -8.93
CA LYS A 126 -0.82 27.01 -7.65
C LYS A 126 -1.95 26.03 -7.35
N ILE A 127 -3.21 26.41 -7.60
CA ILE A 127 -4.33 25.48 -7.40
C ILE A 127 -4.26 24.31 -8.37
N ILE A 128 -3.89 24.53 -9.65
CA ILE A 128 -3.66 23.45 -10.61
C ILE A 128 -2.56 22.52 -10.12
N GLN A 129 -1.49 23.07 -9.55
CA GLN A 129 -0.41 22.28 -8.99
C GLN A 129 -0.89 21.40 -7.82
N LEU A 130 -1.68 21.95 -6.88
CA LEU A 130 -2.28 21.17 -5.80
C LEU A 130 -3.17 20.04 -6.33
N LEU A 131 -4.07 20.35 -7.27
CA LEU A 131 -4.96 19.34 -7.86
C LEU A 131 -4.18 18.25 -8.58
N LYS A 132 -3.12 18.63 -9.31
CA LYS A 132 -2.24 17.67 -9.98
C LYS A 132 -1.58 16.74 -8.97
N GLU A 133 -0.96 17.29 -7.93
CA GLU A 133 -0.33 16.51 -6.86
C GLU A 133 -1.33 15.55 -6.19
N TRP A 134 -2.57 16.00 -5.95
CA TRP A 134 -3.62 15.14 -5.40
C TRP A 134 -4.02 14.02 -6.37
N THR A 135 -4.30 14.34 -7.64
CA THR A 135 -4.72 13.34 -8.65
C THR A 135 -3.63 12.33 -8.99
N GLU A 136 -2.36 12.70 -8.88
CA GLU A 136 -1.22 11.80 -9.10
C GLU A 136 -0.91 10.94 -7.86
N THR A 137 -1.06 11.50 -6.65
CA THR A 137 -0.76 10.78 -5.40
C THR A 137 -1.90 9.83 -4.99
N PHE A 138 -3.16 10.28 -5.12
CA PHE A 138 -4.34 9.54 -4.67
C PHE A 138 -5.45 9.50 -5.74
N PRO A 139 -5.23 8.82 -6.87
CA PRO A 139 -6.21 8.78 -7.95
C PRO A 139 -7.58 8.20 -7.53
N TYR A 140 -7.64 7.30 -6.54
CA TYR A 140 -8.89 6.67 -6.07
C TYR A 140 -9.85 7.63 -5.38
N ASP A 141 -9.37 8.76 -4.87
CA ASP A 141 -10.25 9.77 -4.31
C ASP A 141 -11.24 10.31 -5.34
N PHE A 142 -10.92 10.14 -6.64
CA PHE A 142 -11.67 10.62 -7.78
C PHE A 142 -12.44 9.53 -8.52
N GLN A 143 -12.53 8.32 -7.96
CA GLN A 143 -13.26 7.21 -8.58
C GLN A 143 -14.78 7.46 -8.64
N ASP A 144 -15.32 8.16 -7.64
CA ASP A 144 -16.76 8.36 -7.49
C ASP A 144 -17.23 9.62 -8.23
N GLU A 145 -18.47 9.59 -8.74
CA GLU A 145 -19.03 10.71 -9.51
C GLU A 145 -19.04 12.03 -8.74
N LYS A 146 -19.26 11.99 -7.41
CA LYS A 146 -19.26 13.16 -6.54
C LYS A 146 -17.89 13.86 -6.55
N SER A 147 -16.82 13.13 -6.30
CA SER A 147 -15.45 13.68 -6.32
C SER A 147 -15.07 14.20 -7.70
N MET A 148 -15.44 13.47 -8.76
CA MET A 148 -15.16 13.88 -10.13
C MET A 148 -15.93 15.15 -10.52
N LYS A 149 -17.15 15.31 -10.02
CA LYS A 149 -17.92 16.55 -10.18
C LYS A 149 -17.23 17.72 -9.50
N GLU A 150 -16.83 17.58 -8.24
CA GLU A 150 -16.12 18.65 -7.50
C GLU A 150 -14.81 19.04 -8.21
N LEU A 151 -14.01 18.07 -8.65
CA LEU A 151 -12.78 18.33 -9.42
C LEU A 151 -13.07 19.17 -10.68
N LYS A 152 -14.11 18.80 -11.44
CA LYS A 152 -14.51 19.51 -12.66
C LYS A 152 -15.01 20.93 -12.36
N GLU A 153 -15.73 21.13 -11.26
CA GLU A 153 -16.18 22.45 -10.85
C GLU A 153 -15.00 23.37 -10.49
N ILE A 154 -14.04 22.87 -9.71
CA ILE A 154 -12.83 23.63 -9.35
C ILE A 154 -12.03 23.96 -10.62
N ALA A 155 -11.80 22.96 -11.48
CA ALA A 155 -11.09 23.13 -12.74
C ALA A 155 -11.75 24.16 -13.68
N HIS A 156 -13.09 24.15 -13.77
CA HIS A 156 -13.83 25.13 -14.56
C HIS A 156 -13.63 26.55 -14.02
N ARG A 157 -13.73 26.74 -12.70
CA ARG A 157 -13.54 28.04 -12.05
C ARG A 157 -12.12 28.61 -12.27
N ILE A 158 -11.11 27.75 -12.25
CA ILE A 158 -9.70 28.13 -12.50
C ILE A 158 -9.45 28.47 -13.97
N THR A 159 -10.11 27.78 -14.90
CA THR A 159 -9.96 28.07 -16.34
C THR A 159 -10.39 29.49 -16.69
N GLN A 160 -11.38 30.04 -15.98
CA GLN A 160 -11.83 31.43 -16.12
C GLN A 160 -10.79 32.46 -15.68
N CYS A 161 -9.68 32.06 -15.02
CA CYS A 161 -8.62 32.98 -14.61
C CYS A 161 -7.57 33.23 -15.72
N ASP A 162 -7.61 32.48 -16.84
CA ASP A 162 -6.67 32.57 -17.97
C ASP A 162 -7.39 32.43 -19.32
N GLU A 163 -8.37 33.30 -19.58
CA GLU A 163 -9.19 33.25 -20.81
C GLU A 163 -8.37 33.51 -22.09
N GLU A 164 -7.31 34.31 -22.02
CA GLU A 164 -6.57 34.81 -23.18
C GLU A 164 -5.59 33.78 -23.78
N ASN A 165 -5.01 32.87 -22.98
CA ASN A 165 -3.86 32.06 -23.38
C ASN A 165 -4.16 30.56 -23.53
N GLY A 166 -5.32 30.09 -23.07
CA GLY A 166 -5.77 28.68 -23.17
C GLY A 166 -4.84 27.64 -22.51
N THR A 167 -3.75 28.08 -21.87
CA THR A 167 -2.68 27.21 -21.37
C THR A 167 -3.16 26.46 -20.14
N VAL A 168 -3.84 27.15 -19.23
CA VAL A 168 -4.51 26.55 -18.06
C VAL A 168 -5.48 25.44 -18.48
N LYS A 169 -6.31 25.70 -19.49
CA LYS A 169 -7.28 24.72 -20.02
C LYS A 169 -6.57 23.45 -20.51
N LYS A 170 -5.47 23.59 -21.24
CA LYS A 170 -4.68 22.46 -21.74
C LYS A 170 -4.09 21.62 -20.60
N ILE A 171 -3.54 22.26 -19.56
CA ILE A 171 -2.97 21.57 -18.41
C ILE A 171 -4.06 20.78 -17.66
N ILE A 172 -5.21 21.41 -17.41
CA ILE A 172 -6.36 20.78 -16.76
C ILE A 172 -6.88 19.58 -17.56
N SER A 173 -7.02 19.74 -18.89
CA SER A 173 -7.45 18.65 -19.76
C SER A 173 -6.46 17.48 -19.71
N GLN A 174 -5.16 17.76 -19.76
CA GLN A 174 -4.12 16.71 -19.67
C GLN A 174 -4.15 15.99 -18.31
N MET A 175 -4.25 16.74 -17.21
CA MET A 175 -4.34 16.18 -15.85
C MET A 175 -5.56 15.27 -15.71
N THR A 176 -6.73 15.74 -16.18
CA THR A 176 -7.98 14.96 -16.14
C THR A 176 -7.87 13.70 -16.99
N GLN A 177 -7.27 13.79 -18.17
CA GLN A 177 -7.05 12.64 -19.06
C GLN A 177 -6.13 11.60 -18.41
N ASN A 178 -5.01 12.03 -17.81
CA ASN A 178 -4.07 11.13 -17.12
C ASN A 178 -4.74 10.40 -15.95
N LEU A 179 -5.55 11.11 -15.17
CA LEU A 179 -6.33 10.54 -14.08
C LEU A 179 -7.30 9.45 -14.60
N LEU A 180 -8.07 9.76 -15.65
CA LEU A 180 -9.01 8.79 -16.23
C LEU A 180 -8.30 7.55 -16.80
N MET A 181 -7.14 7.73 -17.45
CA MET A 181 -6.33 6.60 -17.92
C MET A 181 -5.83 5.72 -16.77
N THR A 182 -5.40 6.34 -15.67
CA THR A 182 -4.93 5.62 -14.46
C THR A 182 -6.06 4.81 -13.83
N LEU A 183 -7.24 5.42 -13.67
CA LEU A 183 -8.43 4.75 -13.13
C LEU A 183 -8.90 3.61 -14.04
N ALA A 184 -8.92 3.82 -15.36
CA ALA A 184 -9.33 2.80 -16.33
C ALA A 184 -8.38 1.59 -16.34
N ALA A 185 -7.06 1.82 -16.33
CA ALA A 185 -6.08 0.75 -16.31
C ALA A 185 -6.24 -0.15 -15.08
N ARG A 186 -6.52 0.43 -13.91
CA ARG A 186 -6.75 -0.37 -12.70
C ARG A 186 -8.10 -1.09 -12.71
N ASN A 187 -9.17 -0.45 -13.18
CA ASN A 187 -10.46 -1.13 -13.29
C ASN A 187 -10.35 -2.38 -14.18
N GLN A 188 -9.63 -2.28 -15.30
CA GLN A 188 -9.34 -3.44 -16.16
C GLN A 188 -8.54 -4.53 -15.43
N TYR A 189 -7.51 -4.14 -14.67
CA TYR A 189 -6.74 -5.09 -13.87
C TYR A 189 -7.62 -5.81 -12.82
N GLN A 190 -8.50 -5.08 -12.12
CA GLN A 190 -9.44 -5.65 -11.16
C GLN A 190 -10.42 -6.63 -11.83
N GLU A 191 -10.97 -6.29 -13.00
CA GLU A 191 -11.85 -7.19 -13.75
C GLU A 191 -11.15 -8.48 -14.17
N ILE A 192 -9.90 -8.40 -14.62
CA ILE A 192 -9.11 -9.59 -14.98
C ILE A 192 -8.90 -10.45 -13.74
N ARG A 193 -8.52 -9.83 -12.62
CA ARG A 193 -8.27 -10.53 -11.36
C ARG A 193 -9.52 -11.24 -10.83
N GLU A 194 -10.69 -10.61 -10.88
CA GLU A 194 -11.94 -11.24 -10.46
C GLU A 194 -12.34 -12.43 -11.34
N LYS A 195 -11.99 -12.42 -12.65
CA LYS A 195 -12.18 -13.60 -13.51
C LYS A 195 -11.33 -14.79 -13.05
N PHE A 196 -10.12 -14.56 -12.55
CA PHE A 196 -9.26 -15.60 -11.99
C PHE A 196 -9.63 -15.99 -10.55
N ARG A 197 -10.34 -15.12 -9.82
CA ARG A 197 -10.76 -15.36 -8.44
C ARG A 197 -11.99 -16.26 -8.32
N GLN A 198 -12.71 -16.53 -9.40
CA GLN A 198 -13.94 -17.33 -9.33
C GLN A 198 -13.65 -18.66 -8.60
N PRO A 199 -14.29 -18.90 -7.44
CA PRO A 199 -14.11 -20.15 -6.74
C PRO A 199 -14.53 -21.28 -7.68
N VAL A 200 -13.79 -22.39 -7.63
CA VAL A 200 -14.29 -23.66 -8.15
C VAL A 200 -15.59 -23.92 -7.39
N THR A 201 -16.71 -23.55 -7.99
CA THR A 201 -18.03 -23.65 -7.39
C THR A 201 -18.28 -25.09 -6.98
N ASP A 202 -18.66 -25.24 -5.72
CA ASP A 202 -19.36 -26.37 -5.11
C ASP A 202 -19.35 -27.68 -5.92
N LYS A 203 -18.32 -28.49 -5.69
CA LYS A 203 -18.56 -29.93 -5.56
C LYS A 203 -18.51 -30.30 -4.08
N GLY A 204 -19.58 -29.93 -3.35
CA GLY A 204 -19.95 -30.47 -2.05
C GLY A 204 -20.29 -31.98 -2.09
N THR A 205 -19.44 -32.79 -2.73
CA THR A 205 -19.52 -34.27 -2.76
C THR A 205 -18.12 -34.93 -2.78
N ILE A 206 -17.08 -34.31 -2.19
CA ILE A 206 -15.77 -34.96 -2.00
C ILE A 206 -15.76 -35.83 -0.72
N LEU A 207 -16.85 -36.56 -0.49
CA LEU A 207 -16.90 -37.75 0.38
C LEU A 207 -17.54 -38.93 -0.36
N LYS A 208 -17.34 -39.00 -1.68
CA LYS A 208 -17.53 -40.25 -2.42
C LYS A 208 -16.25 -40.59 -3.17
N THR A 209 -15.58 -41.59 -2.61
CA THR A 209 -14.59 -42.48 -3.22
C THR A 209 -14.82 -42.68 -4.72
N LYS A 210 -14.15 -41.86 -5.53
CA LYS A 210 -13.75 -42.19 -6.89
C LYS A 210 -12.43 -41.46 -7.14
N PRO A 211 -11.35 -42.14 -7.54
CA PRO A 211 -10.07 -41.48 -7.74
C PRO A 211 -10.23 -40.54 -8.93
N GLN A 212 -10.27 -39.23 -8.67
CA GLN A 212 -10.02 -38.26 -9.73
C GLN A 212 -8.55 -38.44 -10.14
N SER A 213 -8.38 -39.20 -11.21
CA SER A 213 -7.12 -39.41 -11.89
C SER A 213 -6.53 -38.06 -12.30
N SER A 214 -5.30 -37.80 -11.86
CA SER A 214 -4.37 -36.71 -12.24
C SER A 214 -4.40 -35.38 -11.47
N GLN A 215 -4.48 -35.38 -10.13
CA GLN A 215 -3.78 -34.30 -9.41
C GLN A 215 -2.27 -34.51 -9.58
N LYS A 216 -1.65 -33.63 -10.37
CA LYS A 216 -0.20 -33.56 -10.54
C LYS A 216 0.42 -33.14 -9.20
N ASP A 217 1.37 -33.92 -8.69
CA ASP A 217 2.24 -33.57 -7.55
C ASP A 217 2.96 -32.24 -7.86
N ILE A 218 3.19 -31.38 -6.88
CA ILE A 218 3.94 -30.13 -7.05
C ILE A 218 5.26 -30.33 -7.81
N LEU A 219 5.97 -31.44 -7.54
CA LEU A 219 7.22 -31.76 -8.25
C LEU A 219 7.04 -32.08 -9.73
N SER A 220 5.84 -32.49 -10.14
CA SER A 220 5.51 -32.71 -11.55
C SER A 220 5.06 -31.43 -12.27
N VAL A 221 4.75 -30.38 -11.51
CA VAL A 221 4.46 -29.03 -12.04
C VAL A 221 5.74 -28.21 -12.10
N CYS A 222 6.55 -28.23 -11.04
CA CYS A 222 7.83 -27.56 -10.94
C CYS A 222 8.76 -28.35 -10.00
N CYS A 223 9.89 -28.82 -10.54
CA CYS A 223 10.90 -29.54 -9.77
C CYS A 223 12.12 -28.69 -9.41
N ASP A 224 12.18 -27.44 -9.87
CA ASP A 224 13.27 -26.51 -9.59
C ASP A 224 12.83 -25.52 -8.48
N PRO A 225 13.45 -25.59 -7.29
CA PRO A 225 13.12 -24.70 -6.17
C PRO A 225 13.25 -23.21 -6.51
N LEU A 226 14.23 -22.83 -7.32
CA LEU A 226 14.47 -21.44 -7.69
C LEU A 226 13.34 -20.92 -8.57
N VAL A 227 12.91 -21.71 -9.55
CA VAL A 227 11.80 -21.34 -10.44
C VAL A 227 10.51 -21.17 -9.63
N LEU A 228 10.23 -22.08 -8.68
CA LEU A 228 9.05 -21.92 -7.82
C LEU A 228 9.14 -20.67 -6.94
N ALA A 229 10.30 -20.39 -6.34
CA ALA A 229 10.52 -19.18 -5.55
C ALA A 229 10.32 -17.89 -6.39
N GLN A 230 10.78 -17.87 -7.64
CA GLN A 230 10.55 -16.77 -8.57
C GLN A 230 9.05 -16.59 -8.87
N GLN A 231 8.31 -17.67 -9.12
CA GLN A 231 6.87 -17.59 -9.36
C GLN A 231 6.12 -17.09 -8.12
N LEU A 232 6.42 -17.62 -6.93
CA LEU A 232 5.84 -17.10 -5.68
C LEU A 232 6.11 -15.61 -5.51
N THR A 233 7.33 -15.16 -5.84
CA THR A 233 7.71 -13.76 -5.80
C THR A 233 6.92 -12.90 -6.78
N HIS A 234 6.70 -13.35 -8.01
CA HIS A 234 5.86 -12.62 -8.97
C HIS A 234 4.43 -12.45 -8.47
N ILE A 235 3.85 -13.54 -7.96
CA ILE A 235 2.48 -13.56 -7.44
C ILE A 235 2.36 -12.65 -6.20
N GLU A 236 3.40 -12.61 -5.36
CA GLU A 236 3.42 -11.76 -4.17
C GLU A 236 3.64 -10.27 -4.52
N LEU A 237 4.58 -9.98 -5.43
CA LEU A 237 4.83 -8.63 -5.94
C LEU A 237 3.59 -8.02 -6.58
N GLU A 238 2.86 -8.82 -7.35
CA GLU A 238 1.58 -8.41 -7.93
C GLU A 238 0.59 -7.97 -6.83
N ARG A 239 0.45 -8.73 -5.74
CA ARG A 239 -0.46 -8.37 -4.66
C ARG A 239 0.00 -7.17 -3.84
N VAL A 240 1.26 -7.13 -3.43
CA VAL A 240 1.79 -6.03 -2.60
C VAL A 240 1.85 -4.72 -3.37
N SER A 241 2.13 -4.75 -4.68
CA SER A 241 2.08 -3.55 -5.54
C SER A 241 0.67 -2.95 -5.65
N ASN A 242 -0.35 -3.71 -5.27
CA ASN A 242 -1.74 -3.28 -5.23
C ASN A 242 -2.20 -2.88 -3.82
N ILE A 243 -1.29 -2.80 -2.84
CA ILE A 243 -1.56 -2.19 -1.54
C ILE A 243 -1.08 -0.74 -1.59
N TYR A 244 -1.98 0.19 -1.32
CA TYR A 244 -1.74 1.62 -1.37
C TYR A 244 -1.74 2.23 0.03
N ALA A 245 -1.19 3.43 0.18
CA ALA A 245 -1.10 4.10 1.49
C ALA A 245 -2.50 4.32 2.09
N GLU A 246 -3.49 4.64 1.26
CA GLU A 246 -4.90 4.78 1.65
C GLU A 246 -5.54 3.48 2.16
N ASP A 247 -5.04 2.32 1.75
CA ASP A 247 -5.51 1.03 2.28
C ASP A 247 -5.10 0.88 3.75
N LEU A 248 -3.89 1.35 4.11
CA LEU A 248 -3.37 1.31 5.48
C LEU A 248 -4.15 2.22 6.43
N MET A 249 -4.68 3.34 5.93
CA MET A 249 -5.49 4.25 6.76
C MET A 249 -6.80 3.62 7.22
N GLN A 250 -7.33 2.63 6.47
CA GLN A 250 -8.52 1.89 6.88
C GLN A 250 -8.26 1.06 8.14
N ILE A 251 -7.04 0.49 8.28
CA ILE A 251 -6.64 -0.26 9.49
C ILE A 251 -6.81 0.64 10.72
N VAL A 252 -6.30 1.87 10.67
CA VAL A 252 -6.39 2.84 11.78
C VAL A 252 -7.85 3.16 12.10
N SER A 253 -8.69 3.37 11.09
CA SER A 253 -10.13 3.64 11.30
C SER A 253 -10.91 2.47 11.89
N HIS A 254 -10.47 1.22 11.66
CA HIS A 254 -11.14 0.03 12.18
C HIS A 254 -10.77 -0.28 13.64
N VAL A 255 -9.57 0.11 14.09
CA VAL A 255 -9.11 -0.12 15.49
C VAL A 255 -9.93 0.71 16.49
N ASP A 256 -10.41 1.89 16.10
CA ASP A 256 -11.20 2.78 16.97
C ASP A 256 -12.72 2.49 16.93
N SER A 257 -13.20 1.67 15.99
CA SER A 257 -14.63 1.46 15.73
C SER A 257 -15.23 0.23 16.45
N LEU A 258 -14.83 -0.04 17.71
CA LEU A 258 -15.67 -0.90 18.57
C LEU A 258 -16.98 -0.20 18.99
N ASP A 259 -17.08 1.12 18.85
CA ASP A 259 -18.29 1.89 19.15
C ASP A 259 -18.64 2.86 18.00
N ASN A 260 -19.77 2.58 17.35
CA ASN A 260 -20.64 3.50 16.60
C ASN A 260 -20.17 4.19 15.29
N HIS A 261 -20.79 3.73 14.21
CA HIS A 261 -21.37 4.49 13.08
C HIS A 261 -21.01 5.99 12.95
N LYS A 262 -20.11 6.32 12.01
CA LYS A 262 -20.29 7.45 11.06
C LYS A 262 -19.24 7.59 9.96
N CYS A 263 -18.11 6.91 10.03
CA CYS A 263 -17.11 6.89 8.95
C CYS A 263 -16.95 5.48 8.38
N ARG A 264 -18.08 4.85 8.02
CA ARG A 264 -18.06 3.55 7.34
C ARG A 264 -17.68 3.80 5.88
N GLY A 265 -16.38 3.91 5.62
CA GLY A 265 -15.85 3.51 4.33
C GLY A 265 -16.39 2.11 4.04
N ASP A 266 -16.91 1.93 2.85
CA ASP A 266 -17.57 0.70 2.44
C ASP A 266 -16.71 -0.52 2.81
N VAL A 267 -17.27 -1.49 3.55
CA VAL A 267 -16.58 -2.69 4.07
C VAL A 267 -15.98 -3.56 2.95
N THR A 268 -16.24 -3.17 1.70
CA THR A 268 -15.74 -3.73 0.46
C THR A 268 -14.29 -3.33 0.12
N LYS A 269 -13.63 -2.42 0.87
CA LYS A 269 -12.34 -1.80 0.47
C LYS A 269 -11.06 -2.28 1.17
N THR A 270 -11.11 -3.19 2.16
CA THR A 270 -9.91 -3.84 2.74
C THR A 270 -9.38 -5.01 1.89
N TYR A 271 -9.98 -5.23 0.72
CA TYR A 271 -9.77 -6.43 -0.09
C TYR A 271 -8.31 -6.70 -0.45
N ASN A 272 -7.51 -5.68 -0.76
CA ASN A 272 -6.11 -5.90 -1.16
C ASN A 272 -5.23 -6.33 0.02
N LEU A 273 -5.41 -5.70 1.18
CA LEU A 273 -4.72 -6.06 2.42
C LEU A 273 -5.15 -7.44 2.90
N GLU A 274 -6.46 -7.71 2.97
CA GLU A 274 -6.98 -9.02 3.34
C GLU A 274 -6.58 -10.09 2.34
N ALA A 275 -6.54 -9.80 1.03
CA ALA A 275 -6.09 -10.76 0.04
C ALA A 275 -4.60 -11.07 0.16
N TYR A 276 -3.79 -10.09 0.57
CA TYR A 276 -2.37 -10.29 0.84
C TYR A 276 -2.13 -11.09 2.12
N ASP A 277 -2.87 -10.79 3.19
CA ASP A 277 -2.84 -11.58 4.43
C ASP A 277 -3.31 -13.04 4.16
N ASN A 278 -4.42 -13.20 3.43
CA ASN A 278 -4.91 -14.51 3.03
C ASN A 278 -3.94 -15.28 2.13
N TRP A 279 -3.09 -14.59 1.35
CA TRP A 279 -2.08 -15.25 0.52
C TRP A 279 -1.07 -16.02 1.36
N PHE A 280 -0.61 -15.42 2.47
CA PHE A 280 0.28 -16.09 3.42
C PHE A 280 -0.32 -17.41 3.90
N ASN A 281 -1.57 -17.34 4.39
CA ASN A 281 -2.29 -18.52 4.90
C ASN A 281 -2.53 -19.58 3.81
N CYS A 282 -2.86 -19.14 2.60
CA CYS A 282 -3.07 -20.02 1.45
C CYS A 282 -1.78 -20.78 1.09
N LEU A 283 -0.64 -20.08 1.05
CA LEU A 283 0.66 -20.70 0.77
C LEU A 283 1.05 -21.71 1.86
N SER A 284 0.92 -21.34 3.14
CA SER A 284 1.17 -22.28 4.24
C SER A 284 0.29 -23.53 4.15
N MET A 285 -1.00 -23.35 3.84
CA MET A 285 -1.96 -24.45 3.67
C MET A 285 -1.62 -25.34 2.47
N LEU A 286 -1.18 -24.74 1.35
CA LEU A 286 -0.74 -25.47 0.16
C LEU A 286 0.43 -26.38 0.48
N VAL A 287 1.47 -25.83 1.13
CA VAL A 287 2.66 -26.60 1.53
C VAL A 287 2.27 -27.76 2.45
N ALA A 288 1.46 -27.48 3.47
CA ALA A 288 0.97 -28.51 4.40
C ALA A 288 0.19 -29.62 3.66
N THR A 289 -0.68 -29.22 2.74
CA THR A 289 -1.50 -30.12 1.94
C THR A 289 -0.64 -31.02 1.06
N GLU A 290 0.35 -30.47 0.35
CA GLU A 290 1.23 -31.23 -0.53
C GLU A 290 2.10 -32.22 0.25
N ILE A 291 2.55 -31.88 1.47
CA ILE A 291 3.27 -32.80 2.35
C ILE A 291 2.33 -33.92 2.86
N CYS A 292 1.15 -33.56 3.37
CA CYS A 292 0.22 -34.49 4.01
C CYS A 292 -0.46 -35.46 3.03
N LYS A 293 -0.62 -35.08 1.76
CA LYS A 293 -1.10 -35.98 0.69
C LYS A 293 -0.16 -37.16 0.43
N VAL A 294 1.13 -37.06 0.78
CA VAL A 294 2.13 -38.08 0.47
C VAL A 294 2.14 -39.19 1.52
N VAL A 295 1.58 -40.34 1.12
CA VAL A 295 1.51 -41.55 1.95
C VAL A 295 2.90 -42.16 2.23
N LYS A 296 3.77 -42.23 1.21
CA LYS A 296 5.08 -42.89 1.31
C LYS A 296 6.10 -42.00 2.02
N LYS A 297 6.65 -42.45 3.15
CA LYS A 297 7.65 -41.71 3.95
C LYS A 297 8.79 -41.13 3.12
N LYS A 298 9.44 -41.95 2.28
CA LYS A 298 10.56 -41.51 1.44
C LYS A 298 10.20 -40.38 0.46
N GLN A 299 8.99 -40.42 -0.11
CA GLN A 299 8.54 -39.37 -1.01
C GLN A 299 8.17 -38.10 -0.22
N ARG A 300 7.57 -38.26 0.97
CA ARG A 300 7.22 -37.14 1.84
C ARG A 300 8.47 -36.36 2.29
N THR A 301 9.55 -37.06 2.65
CA THR A 301 10.85 -36.43 2.96
C THR A 301 11.35 -35.58 1.80
N ARG A 302 11.24 -36.06 0.55
CA ARG A 302 11.66 -35.29 -0.63
C ARG A 302 10.84 -34.01 -0.84
N ILE A 303 9.53 -34.05 -0.59
CA ILE A 303 8.67 -32.86 -0.69
C ILE A 303 9.04 -31.84 0.38
N VAL A 304 9.33 -32.30 1.60
CA VAL A 304 9.80 -31.44 2.70
C VAL A 304 11.12 -30.77 2.33
N GLU A 305 12.13 -31.55 1.89
CA GLU A 305 13.43 -31.02 1.43
C GLU A 305 13.26 -30.01 0.30
N PHE A 306 12.40 -30.31 -0.68
CA PHE A 306 12.09 -29.40 -1.78
C PHE A 306 11.55 -28.06 -1.30
N PHE A 307 10.56 -28.03 -0.40
CA PHE A 307 10.03 -26.76 0.12
C PHE A 307 11.03 -26.00 1.01
N ILE A 308 11.95 -26.70 1.69
CA ILE A 308 13.06 -26.04 2.40
C ILE A 308 13.99 -25.34 1.41
N ASP A 309 14.33 -25.98 0.30
CA ASP A 309 15.14 -25.37 -0.75
C ASP A 309 14.39 -24.18 -1.38
N VAL A 310 13.08 -24.29 -1.60
CA VAL A 310 12.24 -23.16 -2.07
C VAL A 310 12.30 -21.99 -1.10
N ALA A 311 12.17 -22.24 0.22
CA ALA A 311 12.26 -21.19 1.22
C ALA A 311 13.64 -20.51 1.25
N ARG A 312 14.71 -21.28 1.01
CA ARG A 312 16.07 -20.74 0.87
C ARG A 312 16.18 -19.85 -0.36
N GLU A 313 15.63 -20.25 -1.50
CA GLU A 313 15.64 -19.41 -2.70
C GLU A 313 14.77 -18.16 -2.53
N CYS A 314 13.63 -18.25 -1.83
CA CYS A 314 12.84 -17.08 -1.43
C CYS A 314 13.69 -16.10 -0.59
N PHE A 315 14.48 -16.59 0.37
CA PHE A 315 15.41 -15.75 1.15
C PHE A 315 16.46 -15.08 0.25
N ASN A 316 17.09 -15.84 -0.65
CA ASN A 316 18.12 -15.32 -1.56
C ASN A 316 17.59 -14.20 -2.47
N ILE A 317 16.34 -14.32 -2.91
CA ILE A 317 15.66 -13.32 -3.76
C ILE A 317 15.16 -12.11 -2.94
N GLY A 318 15.02 -12.25 -1.62
CA GLY A 318 14.45 -11.23 -0.74
C GLY A 318 12.92 -11.32 -0.58
N ASN A 319 12.30 -12.43 -0.98
CA ASN A 319 10.90 -12.73 -0.71
C ASN A 319 10.74 -13.34 0.70
N PHE A 320 10.82 -12.48 1.71
CA PHE A 320 10.78 -12.91 3.10
C PHE A 320 9.39 -13.41 3.54
N ASN A 321 8.31 -12.90 2.96
CA ASN A 321 6.96 -13.29 3.37
C ASN A 321 6.63 -14.71 2.89
N SER A 322 6.91 -15.07 1.63
CA SER A 322 6.77 -16.46 1.17
C SER A 322 7.74 -17.42 1.90
N MET A 323 8.97 -16.98 2.20
CA MET A 323 9.88 -17.75 3.04
C MET A 323 9.26 -18.04 4.42
N MET A 324 8.76 -17.02 5.10
CA MET A 324 8.13 -17.18 6.42
C MET A 324 6.86 -18.05 6.33
N ALA A 325 6.04 -17.91 5.29
CA ALA A 325 4.85 -18.76 5.08
C ALA A 325 5.20 -20.25 5.01
N ILE A 326 6.31 -20.59 4.34
CA ILE A 326 6.81 -21.96 4.24
C ILE A 326 7.41 -22.42 5.58
N ILE A 327 8.23 -21.59 6.23
CA ILE A 327 8.95 -21.96 7.47
C ILE A 327 8.03 -22.07 8.68
N SER A 328 7.04 -21.18 8.82
CA SER A 328 6.11 -21.15 9.95
C SER A 328 5.34 -22.46 10.11
N LEU A 329 5.04 -23.15 9.00
CA LEU A 329 4.46 -24.49 9.04
C LEU A 329 5.38 -25.49 9.75
N PHE A 330 6.67 -25.49 9.42
CA PHE A 330 7.64 -26.40 10.02
C PHE A 330 7.87 -26.09 11.51
N ILE A 331 7.86 -24.82 11.89
CA ILE A 331 7.96 -24.40 13.30
C ILE A 331 6.73 -24.87 14.09
N ALA A 332 5.52 -24.66 13.57
CA ALA A 332 4.30 -25.13 14.23
C ALA A 332 4.25 -26.67 14.36
N SER A 333 4.78 -27.40 13.37
CA SER A 333 4.92 -28.86 13.47
C SER A 333 5.91 -29.28 14.57
N PHE A 334 6.98 -28.53 14.78
CA PHE A 334 7.98 -28.81 15.83
C PHE A 334 7.42 -28.58 17.24
N GLU A 335 6.59 -27.57 17.44
CA GLU A 335 5.97 -27.28 18.74
C GLU A 335 4.84 -28.24 19.12
N SER A 336 4.18 -28.84 18.12
CA SER A 336 3.12 -29.84 18.33
C SER A 336 3.65 -31.26 18.57
N GLU A 337 4.90 -31.54 18.17
CA GLU A 337 5.59 -32.77 18.58
C GLU A 337 6.15 -32.62 20.01
N GLY A 338 5.44 -33.20 20.98
CA GLY A 338 5.96 -33.37 22.35
C GLY A 338 7.33 -34.09 22.38
N PRO A 339 8.05 -34.04 23.52
CA PRO A 339 9.49 -34.33 23.62
C PRO A 339 9.97 -35.76 23.25
N GLU A 340 9.10 -36.66 22.78
CA GLU A 340 9.37 -38.10 22.66
C GLU A 340 9.82 -38.59 21.26
N ASN A 341 9.73 -37.78 20.19
CA ASN A 341 10.19 -38.20 18.85
C ASN A 341 11.68 -37.85 18.61
N HIS A 342 12.59 -38.68 19.12
CA HIS A 342 14.04 -38.46 19.03
C HIS A 342 14.64 -38.53 17.61
N MET A 343 13.97 -39.17 16.65
CA MET A 343 14.54 -39.46 15.32
C MET A 343 14.43 -38.32 14.30
N GLU A 344 13.45 -37.42 14.41
CA GLU A 344 13.32 -36.27 13.50
C GLU A 344 13.99 -35.01 14.05
N LYS A 345 14.26 -34.98 15.36
CA LYS A 345 14.99 -33.91 16.06
C LYS A 345 16.36 -33.63 15.45
N ASP A 346 17.06 -34.65 14.94
CA ASP A 346 18.41 -34.49 14.38
C ASP A 346 18.40 -34.00 12.92
N SER A 347 17.41 -34.38 12.11
CA SER A 347 17.21 -33.78 10.78
C SER A 347 16.85 -32.30 10.87
N TRP A 348 16.01 -31.92 11.84
CA TRP A 348 15.60 -30.52 12.05
C TRP A 348 16.65 -29.68 12.77
N LYS A 349 17.46 -30.26 13.67
CA LYS A 349 18.68 -29.62 14.18
C LYS A 349 19.67 -29.33 13.06
N THR A 350 19.82 -30.25 12.10
CA THR A 350 20.67 -30.05 10.93
C THR A 350 20.17 -28.89 10.06
N LEU A 351 18.86 -28.71 9.95
CA LEU A 351 18.27 -27.54 9.30
C LEU A 351 18.60 -26.24 10.03
N ARG A 352 18.44 -26.25 11.37
CA ARG A 352 18.74 -25.10 12.23
C ARG A 352 20.22 -24.71 12.18
N THR A 353 21.15 -25.66 12.21
CA THR A 353 22.58 -25.37 12.04
C THR A 353 22.92 -24.90 10.64
N THR A 354 22.25 -25.40 9.61
CA THR A 354 22.48 -24.96 8.22
C THR A 354 21.98 -23.54 7.98
N LEU A 355 20.84 -23.16 8.57
CA LEU A 355 20.26 -21.81 8.46
C LEU A 355 20.97 -20.77 9.35
N LEU A 356 21.41 -21.14 10.56
CA LEU A 356 22.03 -20.21 11.51
C LEU A 356 23.55 -20.06 11.37
N ASN A 357 24.27 -21.07 10.88
CA ASN A 357 25.75 -21.02 10.80
C ASN A 357 26.31 -20.58 9.44
N ARG A 358 25.46 -20.08 8.52
CA ARG A 358 25.89 -19.55 7.21
C ARG A 358 25.42 -18.11 6.93
N ALA A 359 24.90 -17.42 7.94
CA ALA A 359 24.74 -15.96 7.94
C ALA A 359 26.08 -15.25 8.21
#